data_AF-A0A2V8MHG8-F1
#
_entry.id   AF-A0A2V8MHG8-F1
#
_cell.length_a   1.000
_cell.length_b   1.000
_cell.length_c   1.000
_cell.angle_alpha   90.00
_cell.angle_beta   90.00
_cell.angle_gamma   90.00
#
_symmetry.space_group_name_H-M   'P 1'
#
loop_
_entity.id
_entity.type
_entity.pdbx_description
1 polymer ?
#
loop_
_entity_poly.entity_id
_entity_poly.type
_entity_poly.pdbx_seq_one_letter_code
_entity_poly.pdbx_strand_id
1 'polypeptide(L)'
;MNLILDRLLAISGRLELLSGVPANALASLREFLAASLIEENPDALPIQPDSSVDAAINEAAARGALLAAKLVASGTRIRVRKSSYLATEVTPDRPTHVFGPLVDADGSLVQFAVFESARFLAVQLTRPAPLPLFSETLMLLPDESSSDDGNRTFSIPPGTVWLRARFLVGNAAGYVGLRVKGGTLKIDRAAQPMPANRIGITPGSKWSLALEPEQPPELDRNGSDGNGIAVRLPDRVDVFSTGVSQVNGSIAISGFGSDLEFADTLGAPSADADAITFPYDAGDALFSIDGNLSNAAQFT
;
A
#
# COMPACT_ATOMS: atom_id res chain seq x y z
N MET A 1 -21.28 -22.61 -15.64
CA MET A 1 -20.72 -21.46 -16.38
C MET A 1 -19.61 -20.89 -15.53
N ASN A 2 -18.40 -20.75 -16.09
CA ASN A 2 -17.21 -20.40 -15.33
C ASN A 2 -17.04 -18.87 -15.35
N LEU A 3 -17.37 -18.21 -14.23
CA LEU A 3 -17.39 -16.75 -14.09
C LEU A 3 -16.11 -16.07 -14.59
N ILE A 4 -14.95 -16.69 -14.35
CA ILE A 4 -13.65 -16.14 -14.77
C ILE A 4 -13.51 -16.22 -16.29
N LEU A 5 -13.84 -17.37 -16.91
CA LEU A 5 -13.77 -17.54 -18.36
C LEU A 5 -14.75 -16.61 -19.08
N ASP A 6 -15.98 -16.48 -18.56
CA ASP A 6 -17.01 -15.61 -19.12
C ASP A 6 -16.57 -14.14 -19.10
N ARG A 7 -16.02 -13.66 -17.96
CA ARG A 7 -15.53 -12.29 -17.84
C ARG A 7 -14.27 -12.05 -18.68
N LEU A 8 -13.34 -12.99 -18.71
CA LEU A 8 -12.14 -12.89 -19.51
C LEU A 8 -12.46 -12.81 -21.01
N LEU A 9 -13.41 -13.63 -21.47
CA LEU A 9 -13.93 -13.60 -22.84
C LEU A 9 -14.62 -12.26 -23.14
N ALA A 10 -15.46 -11.78 -22.23
CA ALA A 10 -16.16 -10.50 -22.39
C ALA A 10 -15.19 -9.31 -22.52
N ILE A 11 -14.10 -9.30 -21.76
CA ILE A 11 -13.13 -8.20 -21.74
C ILE A 11 -12.14 -8.29 -22.92
N SER A 12 -11.66 -9.50 -23.25
CA SER A 12 -10.49 -9.70 -24.11
C SER A 12 -10.73 -10.55 -25.37
N GLY A 13 -11.93 -11.13 -25.51
CA GLY A 13 -12.25 -12.07 -26.59
C GLY A 13 -12.29 -11.43 -27.98
N ARG A 14 -12.54 -10.12 -28.05
CA ARG A 14 -12.60 -9.34 -29.30
C ARG A 14 -11.49 -8.30 -29.44
N LEU A 15 -10.43 -8.42 -28.63
CA LEU A 15 -9.28 -7.53 -28.76
C LEU A 15 -8.37 -8.01 -29.88
N GLU A 16 -7.99 -7.09 -30.76
CA GLU A 16 -7.05 -7.35 -31.84
C GLU A 16 -5.74 -6.59 -31.63
N LEU A 17 -4.63 -7.23 -32.00
CA LEU A 17 -3.30 -6.64 -31.95
C LEU A 17 -3.08 -5.74 -33.17
N LEU A 18 -2.60 -4.53 -32.92
CA LEU A 18 -2.10 -3.67 -33.99
C LEU A 18 -0.71 -4.09 -34.46
N SER A 19 -0.39 -3.75 -35.71
CA SER A 19 0.96 -3.92 -36.24
C SER A 19 1.97 -3.13 -35.41
N GLY A 20 3.06 -3.78 -34.98
CA GLY A 20 4.08 -3.20 -34.12
C GLY A 20 3.95 -3.52 -32.63
N VAL A 21 2.83 -4.13 -32.19
CA VAL A 21 2.69 -4.64 -30.82
C VAL A 21 3.29 -6.05 -30.72
N PRO A 22 4.00 -6.40 -29.62
CA PRO A 22 4.53 -7.76 -29.44
C PRO A 22 3.44 -8.83 -29.60
N ALA A 23 3.74 -9.91 -30.32
CA ALA A 23 2.78 -10.97 -30.63
C ALA A 23 2.21 -11.67 -29.37
N ASN A 24 2.96 -11.64 -28.26
CA ASN A 24 2.54 -12.19 -26.97
C ASN A 24 1.76 -11.20 -26.10
N ALA A 25 1.63 -9.92 -26.48
CA ALA A 25 1.05 -8.89 -25.63
C ALA A 25 -0.40 -9.20 -25.22
N LEU A 26 -1.21 -9.73 -26.13
CA LEU A 26 -2.59 -10.12 -25.83
C LEU A 26 -2.66 -11.34 -24.90
N ALA A 27 -1.75 -12.31 -25.09
CA ALA A 27 -1.66 -13.48 -24.20
C ALA A 27 -1.25 -13.06 -22.78
N SER A 28 -0.23 -12.21 -22.65
CA SER A 28 0.21 -11.67 -21.37
C SER A 28 -0.86 -10.80 -20.71
N LEU A 29 -1.56 -9.94 -21.47
CA LEU A 29 -2.69 -9.17 -20.94
C LEU A 29 -3.79 -10.09 -20.38
N ARG A 30 -4.13 -11.16 -21.10
CA ARG A 30 -5.15 -12.12 -20.66
C ARG A 30 -4.74 -12.84 -19.38
N GLU A 31 -3.46 -13.12 -19.19
CA GLU A 31 -2.93 -13.67 -17.94
C GLU A 31 -3.12 -12.69 -16.76
N PHE A 32 -2.76 -11.41 -16.92
CA PHE A 32 -2.98 -10.40 -15.87
C PHE A 32 -4.47 -10.14 -15.60
N LEU A 33 -5.32 -10.12 -16.63
CA LEU A 33 -6.77 -10.00 -16.47
C LEU A 33 -7.35 -11.19 -15.70
N ALA A 34 -6.95 -12.41 -16.06
CA ALA A 34 -7.37 -13.62 -15.37
C ALA A 34 -6.95 -13.59 -13.89
N ALA A 35 -5.69 -13.25 -13.61
CA ALA A 35 -5.20 -13.15 -12.25
C ALA A 35 -5.98 -12.08 -11.44
N SER A 36 -6.26 -10.91 -12.01
CA SER A 36 -7.05 -9.85 -11.36
C SER A 36 -8.48 -10.30 -11.05
N LEU A 37 -9.12 -11.03 -11.97
CA LEU A 37 -10.48 -11.56 -11.77
C LEU A 37 -10.53 -12.64 -10.68
N ILE A 38 -9.47 -13.45 -10.57
CA ILE A 38 -9.33 -14.49 -9.53
C ILE A 38 -9.11 -13.84 -8.16
N GLU A 39 -8.29 -12.80 -8.05
CA GLU A 39 -8.12 -12.07 -6.79
C GLU A 39 -9.44 -11.42 -6.31
N GLU A 40 -10.29 -10.98 -7.24
CA GLU A 40 -11.63 -10.46 -6.92
C GLU A 40 -12.63 -11.55 -6.55
N ASN A 41 -12.44 -12.78 -7.03
CA ASN A 41 -13.37 -13.90 -6.87
C ASN A 41 -12.61 -15.20 -6.53
N PRO A 42 -11.96 -15.30 -5.36
CA PRO A 42 -11.13 -16.45 -5.01
C PRO A 42 -11.92 -17.77 -4.97
N ASP A 43 -13.22 -17.70 -4.64
CA ASP A 43 -14.13 -18.86 -4.61
C ASP A 43 -14.42 -19.45 -5.99
N ALA A 44 -13.98 -18.80 -7.07
CA ALA A 44 -14.11 -19.32 -8.44
C ALA A 44 -13.02 -20.36 -8.80
N LEU A 45 -12.09 -20.64 -7.89
CA LEU A 45 -11.07 -21.68 -8.06
C LEU A 45 -11.59 -23.05 -7.56
N PRO A 46 -11.16 -24.17 -8.18
CA PRO A 46 -10.34 -24.24 -9.39
C PRO A 46 -11.15 -23.93 -10.66
N ILE A 47 -10.53 -23.21 -11.60
CA ILE A 47 -11.11 -22.92 -12.92
C ILE A 47 -11.10 -24.22 -13.73
N GLN A 48 -12.27 -24.78 -14.02
CA GLN A 48 -12.38 -25.90 -14.94
C GLN A 48 -12.30 -25.43 -16.39
N PRO A 49 -11.45 -26.05 -17.24
CA PRO A 49 -11.41 -25.73 -18.67
C PRO A 49 -12.74 -26.00 -19.35
N ASP A 50 -13.11 -25.14 -20.29
CA ASP A 50 -14.34 -25.26 -21.08
C ASP A 50 -14.01 -25.47 -22.56
N SER A 51 -14.45 -26.60 -23.12
CA SER A 51 -14.21 -26.96 -24.53
C SER A 51 -14.95 -26.07 -25.53
N SER A 52 -15.95 -25.31 -25.08
CA SER A 52 -16.68 -24.34 -25.90
C SER A 52 -15.97 -22.98 -26.02
N VAL A 53 -14.92 -22.77 -25.22
CA VAL A 53 -14.12 -21.55 -25.17
C VAL A 53 -12.79 -21.77 -25.89
N ASP A 54 -12.27 -20.75 -26.56
CA ASP A 54 -10.97 -20.77 -27.24
C ASP A 54 -9.86 -21.29 -26.29
N ALA A 55 -9.01 -22.18 -26.81
CA ALA A 55 -7.88 -22.75 -26.09
C ALA A 55 -6.96 -21.65 -25.51
N ALA A 56 -6.80 -20.52 -26.20
CA ALA A 56 -5.99 -19.41 -25.71
C ALA A 56 -6.56 -18.75 -24.44
N ILE A 57 -7.89 -18.74 -24.27
CA ILE A 57 -8.56 -18.20 -23.08
C ILE A 57 -8.45 -19.19 -21.92
N ASN A 58 -8.62 -20.49 -22.19
CA ASN A 58 -8.39 -21.55 -21.20
C ASN A 58 -6.94 -21.54 -20.68
N GLU A 59 -5.97 -21.40 -21.58
CA GLU A 59 -4.54 -21.33 -21.23
C GLU A 59 -4.23 -20.06 -20.42
N ALA A 60 -4.79 -18.91 -20.80
CA ALA A 60 -4.62 -17.68 -20.05
C ALA A 60 -5.24 -17.75 -18.64
N ALA A 61 -6.38 -18.41 -18.48
CA ALA A 61 -6.99 -18.62 -17.17
C ALA A 61 -6.14 -19.52 -16.27
N ALA A 62 -5.54 -20.58 -16.83
CA ALA A 62 -4.62 -21.44 -16.11
C ALA A 62 -3.34 -20.69 -15.69
N ARG A 63 -2.72 -19.92 -16.60
CA ARG A 63 -1.57 -19.06 -16.27
C ARG A 63 -1.92 -17.98 -15.25
N GLY A 64 -3.08 -17.36 -15.40
CA GLY A 64 -3.59 -16.36 -14.46
C GLY A 64 -3.78 -16.92 -13.05
N ALA A 65 -4.21 -18.18 -12.90
CA ALA A 65 -4.31 -18.82 -11.59
C ALA A 65 -2.93 -19.01 -10.93
N LEU A 66 -1.90 -19.37 -11.70
CA LEU A 66 -0.52 -19.44 -11.20
C LEU A 66 0.01 -18.06 -10.78
N LEU A 67 -0.24 -17.03 -11.60
CA LEU A 67 0.14 -15.66 -11.30
C LEU A 67 -0.59 -15.15 -10.05
N ALA A 68 -1.90 -15.37 -9.93
CA ALA A 68 -2.69 -15.02 -8.75
C ALA A 68 -2.14 -15.69 -7.48
N ALA A 69 -1.80 -16.99 -7.55
CA ALA A 69 -1.19 -17.69 -6.41
C ALA A 69 0.16 -17.07 -6.00
N LYS A 70 1.00 -16.68 -6.97
CA LYS A 70 2.27 -15.99 -6.72
C LYS A 70 2.04 -14.63 -6.06
N LEU A 71 1.08 -13.85 -6.54
CA LEU A 71 0.74 -12.53 -6.01
C LEU A 71 0.17 -12.61 -4.59
N VAL A 72 -0.70 -13.60 -4.33
CA VAL A 72 -1.17 -13.92 -2.97
C VAL A 72 0.01 -14.24 -2.05
N ALA A 73 0.92 -15.10 -2.49
CA ALA A 73 2.08 -15.48 -1.69
C ALA A 73 3.06 -14.32 -1.43
N SER A 74 3.12 -13.33 -2.33
CA SER A 74 3.93 -12.12 -2.16
C SER A 74 3.17 -10.94 -1.53
N GLY A 75 1.95 -11.16 -1.02
CA GLY A 75 1.13 -10.09 -0.43
C GLY A 75 0.82 -8.95 -1.40
N THR A 76 0.78 -9.23 -2.71
CA THR A 76 0.58 -8.26 -3.78
C THR A 76 -0.83 -8.40 -4.36
N ARG A 77 -1.42 -7.26 -4.72
CA ARG A 77 -2.69 -7.16 -5.41
C ARG A 77 -2.46 -6.55 -6.78
N ILE A 78 -3.14 -7.06 -7.78
CA ILE A 78 -3.16 -6.47 -9.12
C ILE A 78 -4.50 -5.81 -9.43
N ARG A 79 -4.42 -4.73 -10.19
CA ARG A 79 -5.56 -4.07 -10.81
C ARG A 79 -5.23 -3.78 -12.26
N VAL A 80 -6.10 -4.19 -13.17
CA VAL A 80 -5.97 -3.88 -14.59
C VAL A 80 -6.97 -2.80 -14.96
N ARG A 81 -6.50 -1.71 -15.58
CA ARG A 81 -7.33 -0.59 -16.01
C ARG A 81 -7.32 -0.47 -17.53
N LYS A 82 -8.49 -0.54 -18.15
CA LYS A 82 -8.70 -0.17 -19.56
C LYS A 82 -8.77 1.36 -19.67
N SER A 83 -8.06 1.95 -20.63
CA SER A 83 -8.14 3.38 -20.95
C SER A 83 -8.10 3.60 -22.47
N SER A 84 -8.59 4.75 -22.92
CA SER A 84 -8.41 5.17 -24.31
C SER A 84 -6.93 5.43 -24.58
N TYR A 85 -6.40 4.87 -25.66
CA TYR A 85 -5.00 5.10 -26.04
C TYR A 85 -4.76 6.57 -26.40
N LEU A 86 -5.75 7.21 -27.05
CA LEU A 86 -5.66 8.59 -27.55
C LEU A 86 -5.91 9.64 -26.45
N ALA A 87 -6.51 9.24 -25.33
CA ALA A 87 -6.83 10.12 -24.21
C ALA A 87 -6.48 9.41 -22.89
N THR A 88 -5.19 9.13 -22.71
CA THR A 88 -4.71 8.46 -21.49
C THR A 88 -4.92 9.39 -20.30
N GLU A 89 -5.67 8.93 -19.29
CA GLU A 89 -5.75 9.64 -18.02
C GLU A 89 -4.39 9.60 -17.32
N VAL A 90 -3.92 10.77 -16.86
CA VAL A 90 -2.74 10.85 -16.00
C VAL A 90 -3.13 10.35 -14.62
N THR A 91 -2.61 9.19 -14.23
CA THR A 91 -2.73 8.68 -12.86
C THR A 91 -1.45 8.97 -12.07
N PRO A 92 -1.55 9.29 -10.77
CA PRO A 92 -0.37 9.41 -9.92
C PRO A 92 0.35 8.06 -9.73
N ASP A 93 -0.40 6.95 -9.83
CA ASP A 93 0.14 5.60 -9.80
C ASP A 93 0.90 5.29 -11.09
N ARG A 94 2.12 4.75 -10.97
CA ARG A 94 2.90 4.25 -12.10
C ARG A 94 2.52 2.80 -12.40
N PRO A 95 2.13 2.46 -13.64
CA PRO A 95 1.83 1.08 -14.01
C PRO A 95 3.10 0.23 -14.04
N THR A 96 3.00 -1.04 -13.62
CA THR A 96 4.08 -2.02 -13.77
C THR A 96 4.18 -2.52 -15.20
N HIS A 97 3.03 -2.67 -15.86
CA HIS A 97 2.94 -3.09 -17.26
C HIS A 97 1.89 -2.25 -18.00
N VAL A 98 2.15 -2.00 -19.28
CA VAL A 98 1.18 -1.39 -20.20
C VAL A 98 1.08 -2.25 -21.44
N PHE A 99 -0.13 -2.67 -21.79
CA PHE A 99 -0.43 -3.44 -22.99
C PHE A 99 -1.25 -2.58 -23.95
N GLY A 100 -0.73 -2.40 -25.16
CA GLY A 100 -1.42 -1.66 -26.22
C GLY A 100 -0.45 -0.96 -27.17
N PRO A 101 -0.98 -0.26 -28.19
CA PRO A 101 -2.41 -0.10 -28.47
C PRO A 101 -3.08 -1.40 -28.97
N LEU A 102 -4.31 -1.65 -28.54
CA LEU A 102 -5.18 -2.73 -29.03
C LEU A 102 -6.42 -2.13 -29.67
N VAL A 103 -7.03 -2.84 -30.61
CA VAL A 103 -8.36 -2.50 -31.17
C VAL A 103 -9.40 -3.29 -30.41
N ASP A 104 -10.43 -2.61 -29.88
CA ASP A 104 -11.57 -3.29 -29.25
C ASP A 104 -12.72 -3.56 -30.22
N ALA A 105 -13.78 -4.20 -29.72
CA ALA A 105 -14.92 -4.63 -30.54
C ALA A 105 -15.62 -3.48 -31.28
N ASP A 106 -15.47 -2.24 -30.77
CA ASP A 106 -16.06 -1.04 -31.36
C ASP A 106 -15.08 -0.34 -32.32
N GLY A 107 -13.93 -0.94 -32.60
CA GLY A 107 -12.87 -0.37 -33.43
C GLY A 107 -12.04 0.71 -32.73
N SER A 108 -12.21 0.89 -31.41
CA SER A 108 -11.53 1.93 -30.66
C SER A 108 -10.13 1.51 -30.24
N LEU A 109 -9.19 2.47 -30.25
CA LEU A 109 -7.83 2.25 -29.76
C LEU A 109 -7.79 2.34 -28.24
N VAL A 110 -7.41 1.23 -27.61
CA VAL A 110 -7.39 1.07 -26.16
C VAL A 110 -6.03 0.60 -25.68
N GLN A 111 -5.73 0.90 -24.43
CA GLN A 111 -4.60 0.32 -23.72
C GLN A 111 -5.03 -0.16 -22.34
N PHE A 112 -4.28 -1.13 -21.82
CA PHE A 112 -4.49 -1.70 -20.51
C PHE A 112 -3.25 -1.47 -19.65
N ALA A 113 -3.44 -0.78 -18.53
CA ALA A 113 -2.39 -0.55 -17.54
C ALA A 113 -2.58 -1.50 -16.37
N VAL A 114 -1.52 -2.22 -15.99
CA VAL A 114 -1.48 -3.09 -14.82
C VAL A 114 -0.82 -2.34 -13.69
N PHE A 115 -1.45 -2.35 -12.52
CA PHE A 115 -0.95 -1.78 -11.30
C PHE A 115 -0.78 -2.89 -10.27
N GLU A 116 0.41 -3.02 -9.73
CA GLU A 116 0.70 -3.88 -8.59
C GLU A 116 0.76 -3.00 -7.34
N SER A 117 0.04 -3.39 -6.31
CA SER A 117 -0.02 -2.69 -5.03
C SER A 117 0.08 -3.70 -3.90
N ALA A 118 0.63 -3.31 -2.75
CA ALA A 118 0.57 -4.16 -1.57
C ALA A 118 -0.89 -4.45 -1.17
N ARG A 119 -1.13 -5.65 -0.65
CA ARG A 119 -2.41 -6.01 -0.04
C ARG A 119 -2.51 -5.40 1.34
N PHE A 120 -3.71 -4.95 1.66
CA PHE A 120 -4.01 -4.33 2.94
C PHE A 120 -5.37 -4.77 3.45
N LEU A 121 -5.47 -4.91 4.77
CA LEU A 121 -6.74 -4.90 5.47
C LEU A 121 -7.26 -3.47 5.54
N ALA A 122 -8.34 -3.17 4.82
CA ALA A 122 -8.92 -1.82 4.86
C ALA A 122 -9.88 -1.67 6.02
N VAL A 123 -9.66 -0.65 6.85
CA VAL A 123 -10.53 -0.28 7.96
C VAL A 123 -11.43 0.87 7.50
N GLN A 124 -12.72 0.61 7.40
CA GLN A 124 -13.69 1.53 6.83
C GLN A 124 -14.69 2.01 7.87
N LEU A 125 -15.02 3.30 7.84
CA LEU A 125 -16.20 3.81 8.51
C LEU A 125 -17.43 3.42 7.70
N THR A 126 -18.30 2.60 8.26
CA THR A 126 -19.48 2.06 7.56
C THR A 126 -20.71 2.16 8.45
N ARG A 127 -21.82 2.71 7.92
CA ARG A 127 -23.11 2.57 8.58
C ARG A 127 -23.66 1.14 8.37
N PRO A 128 -24.17 0.48 9.42
CA PRO A 128 -24.85 -0.78 9.24
C PRO A 128 -26.09 -0.62 8.34
N ALA A 129 -26.46 -1.71 7.65
CA ALA A 129 -27.62 -1.82 6.77
C ALA A 129 -28.92 -1.25 7.41
N PRO A 130 -29.90 -0.73 6.63
CA PRO A 130 -30.18 -1.05 5.22
C PRO A 130 -29.55 -0.12 4.17
N LEU A 131 -28.74 0.87 4.56
CA LEU A 131 -28.16 1.83 3.62
C LEU A 131 -26.63 1.96 3.81
N PRO A 132 -25.79 1.29 2.99
CA PRO A 132 -24.37 1.62 2.91
C PRO A 132 -24.21 2.84 1.99
N LEU A 133 -24.71 4.01 2.40
CA LEU A 133 -24.56 5.24 1.60
C LEU A 133 -23.20 5.93 1.83
N PHE A 134 -22.44 5.49 2.83
CA PHE A 134 -21.16 6.09 3.18
C PHE A 134 -20.18 5.01 3.64
N SER A 135 -19.12 4.81 2.86
CA SER A 135 -17.92 4.08 3.25
C SER A 135 -16.72 5.00 3.09
N GLU A 136 -16.06 5.33 4.20
CA GLU A 136 -14.78 6.06 4.16
C GLU A 136 -13.67 5.15 4.67
N THR A 137 -12.65 4.91 3.85
CA THR A 137 -11.43 4.22 4.32
C THR A 137 -10.68 5.13 5.29
N LEU A 138 -10.55 4.71 6.55
CA LEU A 138 -9.85 5.45 7.59
C LEU A 138 -8.35 5.12 7.59
N MET A 139 -8.04 3.84 7.41
CA MET A 139 -6.68 3.33 7.39
C MET A 139 -6.58 2.03 6.57
N LEU A 140 -5.37 1.75 6.09
CA LEU A 140 -4.97 0.50 5.46
C LEU A 140 -3.89 -0.12 6.36
N LEU A 141 -4.16 -1.31 6.87
CA LEU A 141 -3.22 -2.08 7.69
C LEU A 141 -2.57 -3.17 6.84
N PRO A 142 -1.37 -3.66 7.17
CA PRO A 142 -0.81 -4.87 6.56
C PRO A 142 -1.84 -6.00 6.45
N ASP A 143 -1.88 -6.71 5.31
CA ASP A 143 -2.88 -7.74 4.99
C ASP A 143 -3.03 -8.81 6.07
N GLU A 144 -1.91 -9.15 6.72
CA GLU A 144 -1.76 -10.15 7.78
C GLU A 144 -2.25 -9.67 9.15
N SER A 145 -2.79 -8.45 9.25
CA SER A 145 -3.36 -7.94 10.50
C SER A 145 -4.54 -8.81 10.91
N SER A 146 -4.49 -9.34 12.14
CA SER A 146 -5.47 -10.29 12.65
C SER A 146 -6.15 -9.74 13.89
N SER A 147 -7.43 -10.05 14.05
CA SER A 147 -8.15 -9.69 15.27
C SER A 147 -8.01 -10.75 16.36
N ASP A 148 -7.80 -10.27 17.58
CA ASP A 148 -8.02 -10.99 18.82
C ASP A 148 -9.23 -10.36 19.55
N ASP A 149 -9.90 -11.11 20.43
CA ASP A 149 -11.02 -10.59 21.25
C ASP A 149 -12.21 -10.02 20.43
N GLY A 150 -12.90 -10.90 19.68
CA GLY A 150 -14.20 -10.58 19.07
C GLY A 150 -14.17 -9.36 18.13
N ASN A 151 -13.09 -9.19 17.36
CA ASN A 151 -12.87 -8.08 16.41
C ASN A 151 -12.78 -6.70 17.07
N ARG A 152 -12.27 -6.61 18.30
CA ARG A 152 -12.04 -5.32 18.99
C ARG A 152 -10.57 -4.93 19.04
N THR A 153 -9.68 -5.91 19.07
CA THR A 153 -8.24 -5.68 19.09
C THR A 153 -7.63 -6.34 17.87
N PHE A 154 -6.84 -5.60 17.11
CA PHE A 154 -6.14 -6.11 15.94
C PHE A 154 -4.64 -5.98 16.17
N SER A 155 -3.95 -7.09 16.05
CA SER A 155 -2.49 -7.16 16.03
C SER A 155 -2.01 -6.78 14.63
N ILE A 156 -1.07 -5.84 14.56
CA ILE A 156 -0.53 -5.33 13.29
C ILE A 156 0.91 -5.85 13.14
N PRO A 157 1.21 -6.63 12.08
CA PRO A 157 2.55 -7.14 11.81
C PRO A 157 3.45 -6.08 11.17
N PRO A 158 4.75 -6.38 10.96
CA PRO A 158 5.63 -5.51 10.18
C PRO A 158 5.06 -5.17 8.79
N GLY A 159 5.25 -3.93 8.36
CA GLY A 159 4.77 -3.47 7.05
C GLY A 159 4.48 -1.98 7.00
N THR A 160 3.71 -1.54 6.02
CA THR A 160 3.29 -0.13 5.91
C THR A 160 1.86 0.02 6.39
N VAL A 161 1.63 0.96 7.31
CA VAL A 161 0.29 1.41 7.70
C VAL A 161 0.01 2.74 7.01
N TRP A 162 -1.12 2.84 6.33
CA TRP A 162 -1.62 4.11 5.79
C TRP A 162 -2.79 4.60 6.60
N LEU A 163 -2.80 5.87 6.97
CA LEU A 163 -3.83 6.47 7.81
C LEU A 163 -4.27 7.80 7.21
N ARG A 164 -5.56 8.15 7.32
CA ARG A 164 -6.03 9.50 7.00
C ARG A 164 -5.25 10.55 7.80
N ALA A 165 -4.57 11.47 7.11
CA ALA A 165 -3.70 12.47 7.72
C ALA A 165 -4.41 13.35 8.77
N ARG A 166 -5.73 13.56 8.59
CA ARG A 166 -6.57 14.31 9.54
C ARG A 166 -6.54 13.82 10.99
N PHE A 167 -6.15 12.56 11.24
CA PHE A 167 -6.03 12.01 12.59
C PHE A 167 -4.71 12.38 13.28
N LEU A 168 -3.73 12.89 12.53
CA LEU A 168 -2.49 13.45 13.07
C LEU A 168 -2.55 14.98 13.14
N VAL A 169 -3.01 15.61 12.07
CA VAL A 169 -3.12 17.07 11.95
C VAL A 169 -4.53 17.42 11.48
N GLY A 170 -5.26 18.23 12.27
CA GLY A 170 -6.64 18.60 11.94
C GLY A 170 -6.77 19.20 10.54
N ASN A 171 -7.79 18.76 9.78
CA ASN A 171 -8.08 19.16 8.39
C ASN A 171 -7.03 18.77 7.34
N ALA A 172 -5.95 18.05 7.69
CA ALA A 172 -5.01 17.55 6.69
C ALA A 172 -5.71 16.57 5.75
N ALA A 173 -5.55 16.80 4.44
CA ALA A 173 -6.12 15.97 3.39
C ALA A 173 -5.27 14.73 3.13
N GLY A 174 -5.82 13.76 2.41
CA GLY A 174 -5.06 12.59 1.95
C GLY A 174 -4.79 11.54 3.03
N TYR A 175 -3.70 10.81 2.83
CA TYR A 175 -3.23 9.72 3.68
C TYR A 175 -1.73 9.90 3.92
N VAL A 176 -1.27 9.48 5.10
CA VAL A 176 0.15 9.38 5.46
C VAL A 176 0.49 7.92 5.68
N GLY A 177 1.65 7.50 5.17
CA GLY A 177 2.19 6.15 5.34
C GLY A 177 3.29 6.13 6.39
N LEU A 178 3.30 5.11 7.24
CA LEU A 178 4.37 4.83 8.19
C LEU A 178 4.79 3.36 8.05
N ARG A 179 6.09 3.12 7.89
CA ARG A 179 6.65 1.76 8.02
C ARG A 179 6.77 1.41 9.50
N VAL A 180 6.26 0.25 9.86
CA VAL A 180 6.17 -0.23 11.25
C VAL A 180 6.79 -1.61 11.37
N LYS A 181 7.41 -1.89 12.52
CA LYS A 181 7.76 -3.26 12.93
C LYS A 181 6.56 -3.98 13.54
N GLY A 182 5.52 -3.25 13.92
CA GLY A 182 4.27 -3.80 14.40
C GLY A 182 3.38 -2.75 15.05
N GLY A 183 2.27 -3.17 15.62
CA GLY A 183 1.35 -2.28 16.31
C GLY A 183 0.08 -2.96 16.79
N THR A 184 -0.85 -2.15 17.27
CA THR A 184 -2.16 -2.59 17.74
C THR A 184 -3.22 -1.55 17.42
N LEU A 185 -4.31 -1.99 16.78
CA LEU A 185 -5.54 -1.21 16.67
C LEU A 185 -6.53 -1.74 17.71
N LYS A 186 -7.05 -0.85 18.56
CA LYS A 186 -8.14 -1.14 19.49
C LYS A 186 -9.36 -0.33 19.14
N ILE A 187 -10.52 -0.97 19.16
CA ILE A 187 -11.81 -0.39 18.80
C ILE A 187 -12.77 -0.66 19.96
N ASP A 188 -13.50 0.38 20.38
CA ASP A 188 -14.42 0.29 21.51
C ASP A 188 -15.62 -0.64 21.27
N ARG A 189 -15.94 -0.91 20.00
CA ARG A 189 -17.00 -1.80 19.54
C ARG A 189 -16.43 -2.76 18.51
N ALA A 190 -16.95 -3.98 18.50
CA ALA A 190 -16.51 -5.00 17.56
C ALA A 190 -16.66 -4.52 16.11
N ALA A 191 -15.58 -4.62 15.34
CA ALA A 191 -15.61 -4.37 13.92
C ALA A 191 -16.38 -5.47 13.19
N GLN A 192 -17.10 -5.09 12.14
CA GLN A 192 -17.84 -6.01 11.30
C GLN A 192 -16.96 -6.50 10.15
N PRO A 193 -16.71 -7.80 10.01
CA PRO A 193 -16.03 -8.34 8.83
C PRO A 193 -16.81 -7.99 7.55
N MET A 194 -16.09 -7.61 6.50
CA MET A 194 -16.64 -7.28 5.20
C MET A 194 -15.90 -8.02 4.08
N PRO A 195 -16.54 -8.25 2.92
CA PRO A 195 -15.87 -8.88 1.78
C PRO A 195 -14.64 -8.11 1.30
N ALA A 196 -13.69 -8.80 0.66
CA ALA A 196 -12.47 -8.26 0.05
C ALA A 196 -11.44 -7.68 1.05
N ASN A 197 -11.17 -8.42 2.14
CA ASN A 197 -10.27 -8.07 3.24
C ASN A 197 -10.52 -6.67 3.82
N ARG A 198 -11.74 -6.47 4.31
CA ARG A 198 -12.17 -5.20 4.90
C ARG A 198 -12.83 -5.43 6.25
N ILE A 199 -12.71 -4.45 7.13
CA ILE A 199 -13.50 -4.38 8.36
C ILE A 199 -14.23 -3.05 8.45
N GLY A 200 -15.48 -3.11 8.89
CA GLY A 200 -16.36 -1.97 9.09
C GLY A 200 -16.40 -1.54 10.55
N ILE A 201 -16.12 -0.27 10.80
CA ILE A 201 -16.30 0.40 12.09
C ILE A 201 -17.53 1.30 11.99
N THR A 202 -18.37 1.26 13.03
CA THR A 202 -19.61 2.08 13.06
C THR A 202 -19.28 3.55 13.33
N PRO A 203 -19.97 4.52 12.70
CA PRO A 203 -19.87 5.93 13.07
C PRO A 203 -20.02 6.19 14.57
N GLY A 204 -19.09 6.98 15.12
CA GLY A 204 -19.04 7.31 16.54
C GLY A 204 -18.31 6.28 17.42
N SER A 205 -17.84 5.16 16.86
CA SER A 205 -16.88 4.30 17.56
C SER A 205 -15.57 5.03 17.83
N LYS A 206 -15.07 4.86 19.04
CA LYS A 206 -13.73 5.29 19.43
C LYS A 206 -12.72 4.20 19.10
N TRP A 207 -11.56 4.60 18.60
CA TRP A 207 -10.45 3.70 18.36
C TRP A 207 -9.13 4.36 18.72
N SER A 208 -8.14 3.53 19.06
CA SER A 208 -6.76 3.92 19.27
C SER A 208 -5.85 3.00 18.48
N LEU A 209 -4.87 3.57 17.81
CA LEU A 209 -3.89 2.87 16.98
C LEU A 209 -2.50 3.15 17.56
N ALA A 210 -1.88 2.13 18.13
CA ALA A 210 -0.51 2.17 18.63
C ALA A 210 0.40 1.57 17.55
N LEU A 211 1.36 2.33 17.05
CA LEU A 211 2.28 1.90 16.00
C LEU A 211 3.71 1.97 16.53
N GLU A 212 4.52 0.96 16.22
CA GLU A 212 5.94 0.99 16.50
C GLU A 212 6.71 1.16 15.19
N PRO A 213 7.33 2.34 14.95
CA PRO A 213 8.09 2.59 13.72
C PRO A 213 9.17 1.53 13.45
N GLU A 214 9.34 1.15 12.19
CA GLU A 214 10.47 0.33 11.75
C GLU A 214 11.75 1.18 11.82
N GLN A 215 12.71 0.78 12.65
CA GLN A 215 13.98 1.47 12.75
C GLN A 215 14.77 1.32 11.43
N PRO A 216 15.47 2.37 10.98
CA PRO A 216 16.30 2.27 9.79
C PRO A 216 17.46 1.28 10.00
N PRO A 217 18.11 0.84 8.93
CA PRO A 217 19.24 -0.09 9.00
C PRO A 217 20.37 0.43 9.90
N GLU A 218 21.11 -0.49 10.51
CA GLU A 218 22.31 -0.15 11.27
C GLU A 218 23.40 0.47 10.36
N LEU A 219 24.30 1.21 11.01
CA LEU A 219 25.44 1.89 10.38
C LEU A 219 26.29 0.94 9.53
N ASP A 220 26.58 1.35 8.29
CA ASP A 220 27.63 0.74 7.48
C ASP A 220 28.92 1.56 7.57
N ARG A 221 29.80 1.16 8.49
CA ARG A 221 31.08 1.83 8.77
C ARG A 221 32.10 1.71 7.65
N ASN A 222 31.86 0.87 6.64
CA ASN A 222 32.76 0.69 5.50
C ASN A 222 32.30 1.49 4.26
N GLY A 223 31.19 2.24 4.38
CA GLY A 223 30.61 3.04 3.31
C GLY A 223 31.07 4.50 3.29
N SER A 224 30.33 5.34 2.56
CA SER A 224 30.54 6.80 2.55
C SER A 224 30.24 7.42 3.93
N ASP A 225 30.64 8.67 4.18
CA ASP A 225 30.26 9.41 5.39
C ASP A 225 28.75 9.39 5.68
N GLY A 226 27.92 9.38 4.63
CA GLY A 226 26.47 9.27 4.78
C GLY A 226 26.01 7.92 5.35
N ASN A 227 26.79 6.85 5.16
CA ASN A 227 26.55 5.54 5.75
C ASN A 227 27.03 5.46 7.21
N GLY A 228 27.84 6.44 7.63
CA GLY A 228 28.30 6.64 9.01
C GLY A 228 27.31 7.41 9.89
N ILE A 229 26.13 7.77 9.37
CA ILE A 229 25.05 8.42 10.12
C ILE A 229 23.90 7.43 10.33
N ALA A 230 23.49 7.26 11.58
CA ALA A 230 22.32 6.50 11.97
C ALA A 230 21.25 7.45 12.48
N VAL A 231 20.01 7.13 12.18
CA VAL A 231 18.85 7.81 12.75
C VAL A 231 18.12 6.81 13.62
N ARG A 232 17.79 7.19 14.85
CA ARG A 232 16.85 6.47 15.69
C ARG A 232 15.51 7.17 15.61
N LEU A 233 14.50 6.43 15.17
CA LEU A 233 13.11 6.90 15.17
C LEU A 233 12.49 6.74 16.57
N PRO A 234 11.39 7.45 16.87
CA PRO A 234 10.67 7.28 18.13
C PRO A 234 10.19 5.83 18.30
N ASP A 235 10.03 5.40 19.54
CA ASP A 235 9.66 4.03 19.87
C ASP A 235 8.22 3.72 19.47
N ARG A 236 7.34 4.73 19.56
CA ARG A 236 5.90 4.54 19.39
C ARG A 236 5.17 5.79 18.91
N VAL A 237 4.18 5.60 18.06
CA VAL A 237 3.20 6.62 17.65
C VAL A 237 1.81 6.14 18.05
N ASP A 238 1.13 6.90 18.90
CA ASP A 238 -0.24 6.62 19.34
C ASP A 238 -1.20 7.59 18.65
N VAL A 239 -2.11 7.05 17.84
CA VAL A 239 -3.13 7.80 17.10
C VAL A 239 -4.49 7.50 17.68
N PHE A 240 -5.29 8.54 17.87
CA PHE A 240 -6.64 8.41 18.42
C PHE A 240 -7.70 8.87 17.43
N SER A 241 -8.85 8.20 17.43
CA SER A 241 -10.04 8.65 16.69
C SER A 241 -10.53 10.03 17.13
N THR A 242 -10.26 10.38 18.39
CA THR A 242 -10.64 11.62 19.06
C THR A 242 -9.54 11.99 20.05
N GLY A 243 -9.13 13.25 20.07
CA GLY A 243 -8.04 13.72 20.93
C GLY A 243 -6.76 14.02 20.12
N VAL A 244 -5.66 14.23 20.84
CA VAL A 244 -4.36 14.56 20.25
C VAL A 244 -3.53 13.29 20.13
N SER A 245 -3.06 13.00 18.92
CA SER A 245 -2.12 11.91 18.65
C SER A 245 -0.75 12.23 19.25
N GLN A 246 -0.05 11.20 19.74
CA GLN A 246 1.17 11.32 20.51
C GLN A 246 2.31 10.58 19.81
N VAL A 247 3.52 11.16 19.89
CA VAL A 247 4.76 10.48 19.51
C VAL A 247 5.57 10.31 20.77
N ASN A 248 5.91 9.06 21.08
CA ASN A 248 6.55 8.64 22.30
C ASN A 248 7.95 8.09 21.99
N GLY A 249 8.94 8.59 22.72
CA GLY A 249 10.35 8.26 22.52
C GLY A 249 11.12 9.37 21.82
N SER A 250 12.44 9.37 22.04
CA SER A 250 13.36 10.35 21.48
C SER A 250 13.74 10.00 20.04
N ILE A 251 14.04 11.05 19.27
CA ILE A 251 14.74 10.91 17.99
C ILE A 251 16.22 11.10 18.27
N ALA A 252 17.08 10.32 17.64
CA ALA A 252 18.52 10.59 17.69
C ALA A 252 19.15 10.52 16.31
N ILE A 253 20.16 11.34 16.07
CA ILE A 253 21.04 11.26 14.92
C ILE A 253 22.45 10.98 15.47
N SER A 254 23.00 9.82 15.15
CA SER A 254 24.29 9.35 15.62
C SER A 254 25.27 9.30 14.47
N GLY A 255 26.43 9.95 14.58
CA GLY A 255 27.42 9.93 13.52
C GLY A 255 28.66 10.75 13.87
N PHE A 256 29.77 10.45 13.18
CA PHE A 256 31.02 11.22 13.31
C PHE A 256 31.56 11.36 14.75
N GLY A 257 31.26 10.38 15.60
CA GLY A 257 31.71 10.37 17.01
C GLY A 257 30.82 11.15 17.98
N SER A 258 29.66 11.63 17.56
CA SER A 258 28.69 12.33 18.42
C SER A 258 27.25 11.84 18.21
N ASP A 259 26.43 12.01 19.25
CA ASP A 259 24.99 11.71 19.23
C ASP A 259 24.22 13.02 19.45
N LEU A 260 23.33 13.33 18.52
CA LEU A 260 22.39 14.43 18.58
C LEU A 260 21.02 13.86 18.99
N GLU A 261 20.64 14.04 20.25
CA GLU A 261 19.38 13.52 20.80
C GLU A 261 18.32 14.63 20.93
N PHE A 262 17.11 14.28 20.52
CA PHE A 262 15.90 15.09 20.58
C PHE A 262 14.90 14.38 21.49
N ALA A 263 14.94 14.72 22.78
CA ALA A 263 14.22 13.98 23.81
C ALA A 263 12.70 14.20 23.77
N ASP A 264 12.29 15.44 23.56
CA ASP A 264 10.91 15.88 23.75
C ASP A 264 10.31 16.46 22.48
N THR A 265 9.05 16.09 22.20
CA THR A 265 8.25 16.75 21.17
C THR A 265 7.93 18.19 21.58
N LEU A 266 7.96 19.10 20.62
CA LEU A 266 7.71 20.52 20.83
C LEU A 266 6.52 20.97 19.98
N GLY A 267 5.56 21.66 20.60
CA GLY A 267 4.42 22.22 19.87
C GLY A 267 3.48 21.19 19.24
N ALA A 268 2.70 21.63 18.27
CA ALA A 268 1.72 20.81 17.57
C ALA A 268 2.29 20.28 16.24
N PRO A 269 1.89 19.08 15.78
CA PRO A 269 2.29 18.59 14.48
C PRO A 269 1.72 19.47 13.36
N SER A 270 2.46 19.58 12.26
CA SER A 270 2.06 20.31 11.06
C SER A 270 2.06 19.41 9.83
N ALA A 271 1.30 19.80 8.82
CA ALA A 271 1.20 19.09 7.54
C ALA A 271 1.63 20.01 6.42
N ASP A 272 2.46 19.51 5.52
CA ASP A 272 2.70 20.10 4.20
C ASP A 272 2.12 19.19 3.09
N ALA A 273 2.50 19.41 1.84
CA ALA A 273 1.98 18.64 0.71
C ALA A 273 2.45 17.16 0.72
N ASP A 274 3.59 16.89 1.35
CA ASP A 274 4.33 15.64 1.20
C ASP A 274 4.50 14.88 2.54
N ALA A 275 4.41 15.57 3.68
CA ALA A 275 4.72 15.00 4.99
C ALA A 275 3.88 15.58 6.15
N ILE A 276 3.85 14.81 7.25
CA ILE A 276 3.45 15.27 8.58
C ILE A 276 4.72 15.42 9.41
N THR A 277 4.94 16.61 9.96
CA THR A 277 6.11 16.94 10.77
C THR A 277 5.72 17.03 12.24
N PHE A 278 6.48 16.33 13.09
CA PHE A 278 6.43 16.47 14.54
C PHE A 278 7.65 17.27 14.98
N PRO A 279 7.50 18.48 15.52
CA PRO A 279 8.65 19.25 15.96
C PRO A 279 9.23 18.63 17.24
N TYR A 280 10.54 18.72 17.40
CA TYR A 280 11.25 18.29 18.59
C TYR A 280 12.14 19.42 19.12
N ASP A 281 12.36 19.44 20.43
CA ASP A 281 13.34 20.33 21.04
C ASP A 281 14.76 19.79 20.80
N ALA A 282 15.63 20.64 20.27
CA ALA A 282 17.05 20.34 20.06
C ALA A 282 17.88 20.57 21.32
N GLY A 283 17.34 21.24 22.34
CA GLY A 283 18.07 21.61 23.57
C GLY A 283 19.40 22.32 23.26
N ASP A 284 20.46 21.94 24.00
CA ASP A 284 21.84 22.41 23.82
C ASP A 284 22.70 21.46 22.95
N ALA A 285 22.07 20.63 22.12
CA ALA A 285 22.78 19.54 21.48
C ALA A 285 23.80 20.04 20.43
N LEU A 286 25.07 19.69 20.65
CA LEU A 286 26.18 20.00 19.76
C LEU A 286 26.47 18.78 18.88
N PHE A 287 26.29 18.93 17.56
CA PHE A 287 26.67 17.91 16.59
C PHE A 287 28.02 18.27 15.98
N SER A 288 29.01 17.39 16.12
CA SER A 288 30.34 17.57 15.51
C SER A 288 30.51 16.63 14.32
N ILE A 289 31.20 17.12 13.29
CA ILE A 289 31.63 16.36 12.13
C ILE A 289 33.11 15.96 12.20
N ASP A 290 33.78 16.17 13.34
CA ASP A 290 35.23 15.96 13.49
C ASP A 290 35.64 14.48 13.30
N GLY A 291 34.70 13.54 13.48
CA GLY A 291 34.90 12.11 13.21
C GLY A 291 34.52 11.67 11.78
N ASN A 292 34.41 12.60 10.84
CA ASN A 292 34.20 12.34 9.41
C ASN A 292 35.34 11.46 8.82
N LEU A 293 35.00 10.54 7.91
CA LEU A 293 35.93 9.60 7.24
C LEU A 293 36.48 10.13 5.91
N SER A 294 35.87 11.17 5.31
CA SER A 294 36.41 11.92 4.18
C SER A 294 37.70 12.64 4.54
N ASN A 295 38.78 12.22 3.90
CA ASN A 295 39.98 13.03 3.83
C ASN A 295 39.75 14.21 2.87
N ALA A 296 40.17 15.41 3.24
CA ALA A 296 40.21 16.54 2.32
C ALA A 296 41.07 16.16 1.11
N ALA A 297 40.50 16.17 -0.09
CA ALA A 297 41.26 16.00 -1.32
C ALA A 297 42.21 17.20 -1.47
N GLN A 298 43.49 17.00 -1.18
CA GLN A 298 44.53 17.97 -1.52
C GLN A 298 44.82 17.84 -3.01
N PHE A 299 44.41 18.85 -3.79
CA PHE A 299 44.91 19.02 -5.15
C PHE A 299 46.36 19.50 -5.05
N THR A 300 47.30 18.63 -5.44
CA THR A 300 48.73 18.96 -5.62
C THR A 300 48.99 19.56 -6.99
#